data_AF-A0A367Z7Q4-F1
#
_entry.id   AF-A0A367Z7Q4-F1
#
_cell.length_a   1.000
_cell.length_b   1.000
_cell.length_c   1.000
_cell.angle_alpha   90.00
_cell.angle_beta   90.00
_cell.angle_gamma   90.00
#
_symmetry.space_group_name_H-M   'P 1'
#
loop_
_entity.id
_entity.type
_entity.pdbx_description
1 polymer ?
#
loop_
_entity_poly.entity_id
_entity_poly.type
_entity_poly.pdbx_seq_one_letter_code
_entity_poly.pdbx_strand_id
1 'polypeptide(L)' 'MRILRASEINAFLYCQRAWWYRLQGIPGENQAEMEAGEFAHQVQALRLRQAIWAVRLAWFMLLLVAILVAWHLLA' A
#
# COMPACT_ATOMS: atom_id res chain seq x y z
N MET A 1 -19.14 6.73 -21.81
CA MET A 1 -18.81 7.60 -20.65
C MET A 1 -17.36 7.34 -20.26
N ARG A 2 -16.56 8.37 -19.98
CA ARG A 2 -15.15 8.22 -19.57
C ARG A 2 -15.07 8.00 -18.06
N ILE A 3 -14.31 7.00 -17.59
CA ILE A 3 -14.03 6.81 -16.17
C ILE A 3 -13.07 7.91 -15.70
N LEU A 4 -13.44 8.63 -14.64
CA LEU A 4 -12.61 9.64 -14.00
C LEU A 4 -11.97 9.05 -12.75
N ARG A 5 -10.65 9.19 -12.61
CA ARG A 5 -9.96 8.84 -11.36
C ARG A 5 -10.19 9.92 -10.32
N ALA A 6 -10.19 9.53 -9.04
CA ALA A 6 -10.24 10.49 -7.93
C ALA A 6 -9.12 11.55 -8.03
N SER A 7 -7.93 11.17 -8.50
CA SER A 7 -6.82 12.10 -8.73
C SER A 7 -7.09 13.13 -9.84
N GLU A 8 -7.94 12.80 -10.83
CA GLU A 8 -8.34 13.76 -11.86
C GLU A 8 -9.36 14.76 -11.32
N ILE A 9 -10.29 14.31 -10.45
CA ILE A 9 -11.25 15.19 -9.78
C ILE A 9 -10.49 16.17 -8.88
N ASN A 10 -9.55 15.68 -8.06
CA ASN A 10 -8.74 16.54 -7.21
C ASN A 10 -7.89 17.52 -8.02
N ALA A 11 -7.31 17.09 -9.15
CA ALA A 11 -6.55 17.98 -10.02
C ALA A 11 -7.43 19.09 -10.61
N PHE A 12 -8.66 18.77 -11.01
CA PHE A 12 -9.61 19.78 -11.50
C PHE A 12 -10.02 20.77 -10.41
N LEU A 13 -10.33 20.28 -9.20
CA LEU A 13 -10.68 21.11 -8.05
C LEU A 13 -9.54 22.03 -7.61
N TYR A 14 -8.30 21.55 -7.68
CA TYR A 14 -7.11 22.35 -7.39
C TYR A 14 -6.82 23.39 -8.48
N CYS A 15 -6.73 22.95 -9.75
CA CYS A 15 -6.49 23.84 -10.88
C CYS A 15 -7.00 23.23 -12.20
N GLN A 16 -8.08 23.82 -12.72
CA GLN A 16 -8.70 23.38 -13.98
C GLN A 16 -7.74 23.47 -15.18
N ARG A 17 -6.87 24.50 -15.22
CA ARG A 17 -5.87 24.66 -16.29
C ARG A 17 -4.84 23.54 -16.27
N ALA A 18 -4.29 23.20 -15.10
CA ALA A 18 -3.34 22.11 -14.96
C ALA A 18 -3.98 20.75 -15.31
N TRP A 19 -5.24 20.55 -14.91
CA TRP A 19 -6.02 19.38 -15.33
C TRP A 19 -6.19 19.30 -16.85
N TRP A 20 -6.52 20.42 -17.52
CA TRP A 20 -6.65 20.47 -18.97
C TRP A 20 -5.33 20.16 -19.70
N TYR A 21 -4.20 20.67 -19.20
CA TYR A 21 -2.88 20.32 -19.72
C TYR A 21 -2.57 18.83 -19.56
N ARG A 22 -2.92 18.24 -18.41
CA ARG A 22 -2.78 16.80 -18.19
C ARG A 22 -3.62 15.97 -19.18
N LEU A 23 -4.81 16.44 -19.56
CA LEU A 23 -5.62 15.77 -20.60
C LEU A 23 -4.99 15.82 -22.00
N GLN A 24 -4.13 16.82 -22.25
CA GLN A 24 -3.32 16.91 -23.48
C GLN A 24 -2.02 16.10 -23.40
N GLY A 25 -1.78 15.38 -22.28
CA GLY A 25 -0.55 14.63 -22.06
C GLY A 25 0.64 15.46 -21.60
N ILE A 26 0.43 16.73 -21.23
CA ILE A 26 1.49 17.59 -20.70
C ILE A 26 1.79 17.17 -19.26
N PRO A 27 3.03 16.75 -18.95
CA PRO A 27 3.40 16.33 -17.60
C PRO A 27 3.40 17.51 -16.62
N GLY A 28 3.17 17.20 -15.35
CA GLY A 28 3.38 18.17 -14.27
C GLY A 28 4.87 18.39 -14.01
N GLU A 29 5.24 19.48 -13.36
CA GLU A 29 6.62 19.73 -12.94
C GLU A 29 7.04 18.79 -11.79
N ASN A 30 6.07 18.31 -11.02
CA ASN A 30 6.26 17.51 -9.82
C ASN A 30 6.49 15.99 -10.07
N GLN A 31 7.00 15.60 -11.25
CA GLN A 31 7.20 14.17 -11.58
C GLN A 31 8.16 13.48 -10.61
N ALA A 32 9.28 14.14 -10.28
CA ALA A 32 10.26 13.61 -9.34
C ALA A 32 9.67 13.33 -7.95
N GLU A 33 8.77 14.22 -7.47
CA GLU A 33 8.10 14.06 -6.18
C GLU A 33 7.10 12.90 -6.21
N MET A 34 6.38 12.73 -7.32
CA MET A 34 5.44 11.61 -7.50
C MET A 34 6.16 10.27 -7.56
N GLU A 35 7.27 10.18 -8.30
CA GLU A 35 8.11 8.97 -8.36
C GLU A 35 8.72 8.63 -6.99
N ALA A 36 9.21 9.64 -6.26
CA ALA A 36 9.73 9.45 -4.91
C ALA A 36 8.63 8.94 -3.94
N GLY A 37 7.43 9.50 -4.04
CA GLY A 37 6.27 9.05 -3.27
C GLY A 37 5.88 7.60 -3.58
N GLU A 38 5.86 7.23 -4.87
CA GLU A 38 5.59 5.85 -5.29
C GLU A 38 6.62 4.87 -4.75
N PHE A 39 7.90 5.20 -4.87
CA PHE A 39 8.98 4.38 -4.32
C PHE A 39 8.85 4.19 -2.81
N ALA A 40 8.54 5.26 -2.07
CA ALA A 40 8.31 5.19 -0.63
C ALA A 40 7.14 4.25 -0.28
N HIS A 41 6.03 4.32 -1.04
CA HIS A 41 4.91 3.40 -0.87
C HIS A 41 5.27 1.94 -1.17
N GLN A 42 6.07 1.68 -2.21
CA GLN A 42 6.53 0.32 -2.54
C GLN A 42 7.41 -0.28 -1.43
N VAL A 43 8.36 0.51 -0.91
CA VAL A 43 9.21 0.11 0.23
C VAL A 43 8.36 -0.18 1.47
N GLN A 44 7.38 0.69 1.78
CA GLN A 44 6.50 0.48 2.91
C GLN A 44 5.62 -0.77 2.75
N ALA A 45 5.13 -1.05 1.53
CA ALA A 45 4.36 -2.25 1.25
C ALA A 45 5.18 -3.54 1.44
N LEU A 46 6.48 -3.52 1.14
CA LEU A 46 7.39 -4.64 1.42
C LEU A 46 7.55 -4.85 2.94
N ARG A 47 7.82 -3.78 3.68
CA ARG A 47 7.97 -3.85 5.15
C ARG A 47 6.70 -4.34 5.83
N LEU A 48 5.53 -3.84 5.42
CA LEU A 48 4.24 -4.28 5.95
C LEU A 48 4.00 -5.77 5.68
N ARG A 49 4.32 -6.25 4.47
CA ARG A 49 4.21 -7.68 4.14
C ARG A 49 5.11 -8.53 5.04
N GLN A 50 6.35 -8.13 5.26
CA GLN A 50 7.28 -8.84 6.15
C GLN A 50 6.74 -8.88 7.59
N ALA A 51 6.25 -7.75 8.12
CA ALA A 51 5.68 -7.67 9.45
C ALA A 51 4.45 -8.58 9.59
N ILE A 52 3.56 -8.59 8.60
CA ILE A 52 2.39 -9.48 8.59
C ILE A 52 2.81 -10.95 8.63
N TRP A 53 3.82 -11.34 7.84
CA TRP A 53 4.31 -12.72 7.84
C TRP A 53 4.96 -13.10 9.18
N ALA A 54 5.75 -12.21 9.77
CA ALA A 54 6.36 -12.43 11.09
C ALA A 54 5.29 -12.64 12.17
N VAL A 55 4.24 -11.81 12.19
CA VAL A 55 3.11 -11.94 13.13
C VAL A 55 2.36 -13.26 12.92
N ARG A 56 2.09 -13.64 11.67
CA ARG A 56 1.44 -14.94 11.36
C ARG A 56 2.27 -16.13 11.83
N LEU A 57 3.59 -16.09 11.61
CA LEU A 57 4.50 -17.14 12.07
C LEU A 57 4.53 -17.22 13.60
N ALA A 58 4.56 -16.08 14.29
CA ALA A 58 4.52 -16.04 15.76
C ALA A 58 3.24 -16.68 16.30
N TRP A 59 2.07 -16.36 15.73
CA TRP A 59 0.80 -17.00 16.11
C TRP A 59 0.79 -18.50 15.83
N PHE A 60 1.35 -18.93 14.70
CA PHE A 60 1.45 -20.35 14.37
C PHE A 60 2.33 -21.10 15.38
N MET A 61 3.50 -20.55 15.73
CA MET A 61 4.37 -21.13 16.75
C MET A 61 3.69 -21.18 18.12
N LEU A 62 3.00 -20.10 18.53
CA LEU A 62 2.27 -20.07 19.79
C LEU A 62 1.20 -21.16 19.85
N LEU A 63 0.43 -21.34 18.76
CA LEU A 63 -0.56 -22.40 18.65
C LEU A 63 0.08 -23.79 18.75
N LEU A 64 1.21 -24.01 18.07
CA LEU A 64 1.94 -25.27 18.13
C LEU A 64 2.39 -25.60 19.55
N VAL A 65 2.97 -24.63 20.27
CA VAL A 65 3.35 -24.82 21.68
C VAL A 65 2.13 -25.15 22.54
N ALA A 66 1.01 -24.44 22.36
CA ALA A 66 -0.21 -24.70 23.11
C ALA A 66 -0.73 -26.14 22.89
N ILE A 67 -0.70 -26.63 21.65
CA ILE A 67 -1.08 -28.01 21.32
C ILE A 67 -0.14 -29.02 21.98
N LEU A 68 1.17 -28.81 21.92
CA LEU A 68 2.16 -29.71 22.54
C LEU A 68 2.00 -29.79 24.07
N VAL A 69 1.76 -28.64 24.71
CA VAL A 69 1.50 -28.60 26.15
C VAL A 69 0.19 -29.32 26.49
N ALA A 70 -0.88 -29.07 25.73
CA ALA A 70 -2.15 -29.75 25.93
C ALA A 70 -2.01 -31.27 25.76
N TRP A 71 -1.27 -31.72 24.74
CA TRP A 71 -0.98 -33.13 24.51
C TRP A 71 -0.24 -33.75 25.70
N HIS A 72 0.83 -33.12 26.17
CA HIS A 72 1.60 -33.61 27.33
C HIS A 72 0.77 -33.68 28.63
N LEU A 73 -0.23 -32.82 28.79
CA LEU A 73 -1.08 -32.82 29.98
C LEU A 73 -2.22 -33.85 29.92
N LEU A 74 -2.61 -34.29 28.71
CA LEU A 74 -3.75 -35.18 28.48
C LEU A 74 -3.35 -36.63 28.17
N ALA A 75 -2.12 -36.87 27.71
CA ALA A 75 -1.55 -38.19 27.43
C ALA A 75 -0.68 -38.67 28.59
#